data_AF-A0A2K0T6X3-F1
#
_entry.id   AF-A0A2K0T6X3-F1
#
_cell.length_a   1.000
_cell.length_b   1.000
_cell.length_c   1.000
_cell.angle_alpha   90.00
_cell.angle_beta   90.00
_cell.angle_gamma   90.00
#
_symmetry.space_group_name_H-M   'P 1'
#
loop_
_entity.id
_entity.type
_entity.pdbx_description
1 polymer ?
#
loop_
_entity_poly.entity_id
_entity_poly.type
_entity_poly.pdbx_seq_one_letter_code
_entity_poly.pdbx_strand_id
1 'polypeptide(L)'
;MLQSLKSIDSVGAILNAVVFVLFMLVLTFGGATWAWGSGPTIAVWVVWGVSLTLFILQQAFFIFTDAETRLFPLHLLKSRALALVCVGTATSATAVAVTIYYVPLLFQFTRNDSALQAAVRLLPFIVFFIFFVMVAGGSLPVVQRYNLYYILGGALVVTGGALLFTITPETSVARIYGYEILVAAGAGLPFQNGYAIAASKVAKQDRASAIGLINVAQIGFMALSLAAAGALFQNLGYQSLRDALADFHFPDDYVRSALAGKISPIFKSADSDVVDVAVRAIFNTIRRVFGMLVGTGAVLLVGGLLMPWEKVDFAPAAED
;
A
#
# COMPACT_ATOMS: atom_id res chain seq x y z
N MET A 1 -6.16 -28.22 18.50
CA MET A 1 -5.01 -27.30 18.43
C MET A 1 -3.78 -27.93 17.74
N LEU A 2 -3.24 -29.05 18.23
CA LEU A 2 -2.08 -29.72 17.58
C LEU A 2 -2.35 -30.26 16.17
N GLN A 3 -3.58 -30.72 15.86
CA GLN A 3 -3.99 -31.11 14.51
C GLN A 3 -4.07 -29.91 13.53
N SER A 4 -4.49 -28.72 13.99
CA SER A 4 -4.48 -27.50 13.18
C SER A 4 -3.09 -26.98 12.87
N LEU A 5 -2.08 -27.27 13.70
CA LEU A 5 -0.69 -26.90 13.43
C LEU A 5 -0.04 -27.82 12.38
N LYS A 6 -0.47 -29.09 12.31
CA LYS A 6 -0.01 -30.05 11.28
C LYS A 6 -0.58 -29.78 9.89
N SER A 7 -1.69 -29.05 9.78
CA SER A 7 -2.33 -28.69 8.51
C SER A 7 -1.87 -27.34 7.95
N ILE A 8 -0.83 -26.72 8.52
CA ILE A 8 -0.30 -25.43 8.06
C ILE A 8 0.94 -25.67 7.22
N ASP A 9 0.95 -25.14 6.01
CA ASP A 9 2.11 -25.04 5.13
C ASP A 9 3.20 -24.14 5.73
N SER A 10 3.95 -24.71 6.66
CA SER A 10 4.97 -24.00 7.44
C SER A 10 6.17 -23.61 6.58
N VAL A 11 6.54 -24.45 5.61
CA VAL A 11 7.62 -24.16 4.66
C VAL A 11 7.23 -23.00 3.76
N GLY A 12 6.02 -23.04 3.17
CA GLY A 12 5.49 -21.95 2.38
C GLY A 12 5.35 -20.65 3.18
N ALA A 13 4.91 -20.72 4.43
CA ALA A 13 4.81 -19.54 5.31
C ALA A 13 6.18 -18.89 5.56
N ILE A 14 7.22 -19.68 5.84
CA ILE A 14 8.59 -19.19 6.03
C ILE A 14 9.13 -18.59 4.74
N LEU A 15 9.01 -19.30 3.61
CA LEU A 15 9.47 -18.81 2.31
C LEU A 15 8.76 -17.51 1.91
N ASN A 16 7.44 -17.43 2.11
CA ASN A 16 6.67 -16.22 1.88
C ASN A 16 7.18 -15.06 2.76
N ALA A 17 7.37 -15.29 4.06
CA ALA A 17 7.91 -14.28 4.96
C ALA A 17 9.30 -13.79 4.53
N VAL A 18 10.19 -14.70 4.14
CA VAL A 18 11.52 -14.36 3.61
C VAL A 18 11.43 -13.51 2.35
N VAL A 19 10.53 -13.84 1.42
CA VAL A 19 10.30 -13.05 0.20
C VAL A 19 9.88 -11.61 0.53
N PHE A 20 8.91 -11.43 1.44
CA PHE A 20 8.47 -10.10 1.87
C PHE A 20 9.59 -9.33 2.59
N VAL A 21 10.29 -9.97 3.52
CA VAL A 21 11.37 -9.34 4.30
C VAL A 21 12.52 -8.90 3.40
N LEU A 22 13.02 -9.78 2.51
CA LEU A 22 14.13 -9.44 1.62
C LEU A 22 13.76 -8.33 0.63
N PHE A 23 12.53 -8.33 0.12
CA PHE A 23 12.05 -7.26 -0.75
C PHE A 23 11.97 -5.92 -0.01
N MET A 24 11.40 -5.90 1.20
CA MET A 24 11.36 -4.67 2.00
C MET A 24 12.75 -4.21 2.40
N LEU A 25 13.66 -5.13 2.72
CA LEU A 25 15.03 -4.85 3.11
C LEU A 25 15.78 -4.15 1.97
N VAL A 26 15.71 -4.66 0.74
CA VAL A 26 16.38 -4.03 -0.39
C VAL A 26 15.80 -2.65 -0.72
N LEU A 27 14.49 -2.46 -0.57
CA LEU A 27 13.86 -1.15 -0.76
C LEU A 27 14.19 -0.16 0.37
N THR A 28 14.32 -0.64 1.60
CA THR A 28 14.59 0.21 2.76
C THR A 28 16.03 0.71 2.77
N PHE A 29 17.00 -0.17 2.48
CA PHE A 29 18.42 0.18 2.50
C PHE A 29 18.96 0.65 1.14
N GLY A 30 18.30 0.27 0.05
CA GLY A 30 18.67 0.62 -1.32
C GLY A 30 18.63 2.12 -1.59
N GLY A 31 19.77 2.67 -1.99
CA GLY A 31 20.01 4.09 -2.24
C GLY A 31 20.06 4.99 -1.00
N ALA A 32 19.62 4.48 0.15
CA ALA A 32 19.75 5.14 1.45
C ALA A 32 21.11 4.85 2.09
N THR A 33 21.37 3.58 2.39
CA THR A 33 22.60 3.11 3.06
C THR A 33 23.52 2.39 2.07
N TRP A 34 22.94 1.60 1.16
CA TRP A 34 23.68 0.85 0.16
C TRP A 34 23.41 1.44 -1.22
N ALA A 35 24.44 1.75 -2.00
CA ALA A 35 24.23 2.19 -3.38
C ALA A 35 23.48 1.09 -4.17
N TRP A 36 22.59 1.48 -5.08
CA TRP A 36 21.78 0.53 -5.85
C TRP A 36 22.61 -0.51 -6.61
N GLY A 37 23.80 -0.11 -7.11
CA GLY A 37 24.75 -0.99 -7.80
C GLY A 37 25.81 -1.64 -6.91
N SER A 38 25.72 -1.51 -5.58
CA SER A 38 26.71 -2.10 -4.66
C SER A 38 26.51 -3.61 -4.47
N GLY A 39 27.59 -4.30 -4.10
CA GLY A 39 27.58 -5.74 -3.82
C GLY A 39 26.48 -6.19 -2.85
N PRO A 40 26.28 -5.54 -1.68
CA PRO A 40 25.20 -5.90 -0.75
C PRO A 40 23.80 -5.82 -1.38
N THR A 41 23.48 -4.74 -2.11
CA THR A 41 22.17 -4.57 -2.76
C THR A 41 21.91 -5.66 -3.80
N ILE A 42 22.91 -5.95 -4.65
CA ILE A 42 22.81 -6.99 -5.67
C ILE A 42 22.65 -8.37 -5.02
N ALA A 43 23.41 -8.65 -3.96
CA ALA A 43 23.32 -9.92 -3.22
C ALA A 43 21.90 -10.14 -2.67
N VAL A 44 21.30 -9.13 -2.04
CA VAL A 44 19.93 -9.24 -1.52
C VAL A 44 18.91 -9.45 -2.64
N TRP A 45 19.04 -8.76 -3.78
CA TRP A 45 18.16 -8.99 -4.94
C TRP A 45 18.26 -10.41 -5.48
N VAL A 46 19.48 -10.96 -5.56
CA VAL A 46 19.71 -12.34 -6.00
C VAL A 46 19.09 -13.33 -5.00
N VAL A 47 19.34 -13.16 -3.70
CA VAL A 47 18.77 -14.04 -2.67
C VAL A 47 17.25 -13.94 -2.67
N TRP A 48 16.67 -12.75 -2.82
CA TRP A 48 15.23 -12.56 -2.98
C TRP A 48 14.68 -13.31 -4.19
N GLY A 49 15.33 -13.20 -5.36
CA GLY A 49 14.92 -13.89 -6.58
C GLY A 49 14.98 -15.42 -6.43
N VAL A 50 16.01 -15.93 -5.76
CA VAL A 50 16.13 -17.35 -5.43
C VAL A 50 15.03 -17.78 -4.46
N SER A 51 14.81 -17.06 -3.37
CA SER A 51 13.74 -17.36 -2.40
C SER A 51 12.35 -17.30 -3.00
N LEU A 52 12.08 -16.33 -3.90
CA LEU A 52 10.82 -16.25 -4.63
C LEU A 52 10.65 -17.43 -5.58
N THR A 53 11.71 -17.82 -6.29
CA THR A 53 11.67 -18.99 -7.17
C THR A 53 11.41 -20.26 -6.36
N LEU A 54 12.08 -20.44 -5.22
CA LEU A 54 11.85 -21.56 -4.32
C LEU A 54 10.43 -21.56 -3.77
N PHE A 55 9.87 -20.41 -3.39
CA PHE A 55 8.49 -20.29 -2.97
C PHE A 55 7.51 -20.70 -4.07
N ILE A 56 7.68 -20.18 -5.28
CA ILE A 56 6.82 -20.52 -6.43
C ILE A 56 6.91 -22.02 -6.74
N LEU A 57 8.12 -22.59 -6.78
CA LEU A 57 8.31 -24.03 -7.02
C LEU A 57 7.67 -24.88 -5.91
N GLN A 58 7.82 -24.46 -4.65
CA GLN A 58 7.24 -25.16 -3.51
C GLN A 58 5.72 -25.17 -3.57
N GLN A 59 5.09 -24.04 -3.90
CA GLN A 59 3.64 -23.92 -4.07
C GLN A 59 3.12 -24.63 -5.34
N ALA A 60 3.92 -24.70 -6.41
CA ALA A 60 3.54 -25.29 -7.69
C ALA A 60 3.68 -26.83 -7.71
N PHE A 61 4.73 -27.37 -7.09
CA PHE A 61 5.06 -28.80 -7.10
C PHE A 61 4.68 -29.54 -5.81
N PHE A 62 3.97 -28.89 -4.89
CA PHE A 62 3.51 -29.50 -3.63
C PHE A 62 4.67 -30.04 -2.77
N ILE A 63 5.81 -29.33 -2.79
CA ILE A 63 7.01 -29.78 -2.06
C ILE A 63 6.77 -29.49 -0.58
N PHE A 64 6.70 -30.53 0.26
CA PHE A 64 6.42 -30.42 1.70
C PHE A 64 5.07 -29.76 2.05
N THR A 65 4.10 -29.76 1.13
CA THR A 65 2.72 -29.29 1.38
C THR A 65 1.74 -30.14 0.60
N ASP A 66 0.50 -30.24 1.09
CA ASP A 66 -0.58 -30.87 0.34
C ASP A 66 -1.36 -29.82 -0.46
N ALA A 67 -2.10 -30.28 -1.48
CA ALA A 67 -2.93 -29.41 -2.31
C ALA A 67 -3.99 -28.64 -1.51
N GLU A 68 -4.47 -29.22 -0.40
CA GLU A 68 -5.50 -28.65 0.47
C GLU A 68 -4.94 -27.69 1.54
N THR A 69 -3.67 -27.86 1.94
CA THR A 69 -3.06 -27.11 3.06
C THR A 69 -2.16 -25.97 2.62
N ARG A 70 -1.96 -25.81 1.30
CA ARG A 70 -1.06 -24.81 0.72
C ARG A 70 -1.39 -23.38 1.12
N LEU A 71 -0.35 -22.59 1.36
CA LEU A 71 -0.49 -21.20 1.75
C LEU A 71 -1.07 -20.33 0.62
N PHE A 72 -0.58 -20.53 -0.61
CA PHE A 72 -0.91 -19.65 -1.73
C PHE A 72 -1.65 -20.41 -2.83
N PRO A 73 -2.99 -20.24 -2.92
CA PRO A 73 -3.77 -21.06 -3.80
C PRO A 73 -3.71 -20.63 -5.28
N LEU A 74 -2.62 -20.97 -5.98
CA LEU A 74 -2.38 -20.65 -7.41
C LEU A 74 -3.52 -21.04 -8.37
N HIS A 75 -4.32 -22.07 -8.06
CA HIS A 75 -5.44 -22.48 -8.92
C HIS A 75 -6.56 -21.43 -8.90
N LEU A 76 -6.70 -20.65 -7.82
CA LEU A 76 -7.73 -19.62 -7.69
C LEU A 76 -7.42 -18.41 -8.56
N LEU A 77 -6.13 -18.09 -8.74
CA LEU A 77 -5.68 -17.00 -9.61
C LEU A 77 -5.89 -17.28 -11.10
N LYS A 78 -6.22 -18.52 -11.51
CA LYS A 78 -6.63 -18.81 -12.88
C LYS A 78 -7.97 -18.14 -13.24
N SER A 79 -8.81 -17.87 -12.23
CA SER A 79 -10.03 -17.10 -12.44
C SER A 79 -9.71 -15.63 -12.62
N ARG A 80 -10.04 -15.08 -13.80
CA ARG A 80 -9.90 -13.65 -14.09
C ARG A 80 -10.57 -12.78 -13.03
N ALA A 81 -11.74 -13.18 -12.53
CA ALA A 81 -12.46 -12.44 -11.50
C ALA A 81 -11.66 -12.36 -10.19
N LEU A 82 -11.17 -13.50 -9.70
CA LEU A 82 -10.40 -13.55 -8.44
C LEU A 82 -9.06 -12.81 -8.57
N ALA A 83 -8.36 -12.96 -9.70
CA ALA A 83 -7.12 -12.23 -9.95
C ALA A 83 -7.35 -10.71 -9.91
N LEU A 84 -8.39 -10.21 -10.58
CA LEU A 84 -8.73 -8.78 -10.58
C LEU A 84 -9.18 -8.29 -9.20
N VAL A 85 -9.92 -9.10 -8.44
CA VAL A 85 -10.30 -8.78 -7.06
C VAL A 85 -9.05 -8.69 -6.17
N CYS A 86 -8.09 -9.60 -6.31
CA CYS A 86 -6.81 -9.52 -5.59
C CYS A 86 -6.04 -8.24 -5.92
N VAL A 87 -5.92 -7.90 -7.20
CA VAL A 87 -5.26 -6.66 -7.66
C VAL A 87 -5.99 -5.42 -7.12
N GLY A 88 -7.32 -5.42 -7.16
CA GLY A 88 -8.12 -4.34 -6.62
C GLY A 88 -7.94 -4.18 -5.10
N THR A 89 -7.91 -5.28 -4.35
CA THR A 89 -7.63 -5.24 -2.90
C THR A 89 -6.21 -4.73 -2.62
N ALA A 90 -5.20 -5.19 -3.37
CA ALA A 90 -3.81 -4.78 -3.21
C ALA A 90 -3.59 -3.28 -3.50
N THR A 91 -4.18 -2.78 -4.57
CA THR A 91 -4.11 -1.36 -4.96
C THR A 91 -4.86 -0.46 -3.98
N SER A 92 -6.02 -0.91 -3.50
CA SER A 92 -6.76 -0.25 -2.44
C SER A 92 -5.97 -0.19 -1.13
N ALA A 93 -5.32 -1.29 -0.74
CA ALA A 93 -4.45 -1.35 0.44
C ALA A 93 -3.24 -0.42 0.32
N THR A 94 -2.69 -0.31 -0.89
CA THR A 94 -1.62 0.66 -1.19
C THR A 94 -2.10 2.10 -1.00
N ALA A 95 -3.29 2.44 -1.50
CA ALA A 95 -3.84 3.78 -1.34
C ALA A 95 -4.02 4.15 0.15
N VAL A 96 -4.49 3.20 0.96
CA VAL A 96 -4.61 3.37 2.41
C VAL A 96 -3.25 3.55 3.09
N ALA A 97 -2.29 2.66 2.83
CA ALA A 97 -0.94 2.74 3.42
C ALA A 97 -0.25 4.07 3.14
N VAL A 98 -0.20 4.47 1.87
CA VAL A 98 0.47 5.70 1.44
C VAL A 98 -0.21 6.91 2.08
N THR A 99 -1.54 6.95 2.11
CA THR A 99 -2.25 8.10 2.69
C THR A 99 -2.04 8.19 4.21
N ILE A 100 -2.24 7.09 4.93
CA ILE A 100 -2.09 7.04 6.40
C ILE A 100 -0.69 7.44 6.85
N TYR A 101 0.34 7.10 6.06
CA TYR A 101 1.72 7.43 6.43
C TYR A 101 2.13 8.85 6.01
N TYR A 102 1.88 9.23 4.76
CA TYR A 102 2.45 10.46 4.19
C TYR A 102 1.63 11.72 4.45
N VAL A 103 0.33 11.60 4.73
CA VAL A 103 -0.48 12.77 5.12
C VAL A 103 -0.06 13.33 6.47
N PRO A 104 0.05 12.54 7.56
CA PRO A 104 0.56 13.07 8.83
C PRO A 104 1.99 13.60 8.69
N LEU A 105 2.81 12.96 7.86
CA LEU A 105 4.18 13.41 7.59
C LEU A 105 4.19 14.79 6.92
N LEU A 106 3.30 15.01 5.95
CA LEU A 106 3.10 16.31 5.29
C LEU A 106 2.80 17.42 6.30
N PHE A 107 1.87 17.16 7.21
CA PHE A 107 1.47 18.12 8.24
C PHE A 107 2.57 18.39 9.26
N GLN A 108 3.28 17.34 9.70
CA GLN A 108 4.43 17.49 10.60
C GLN A 108 5.49 18.42 9.99
N PHE A 109 5.88 18.21 8.73
CA PHE A 109 6.92 19.03 8.10
C PHE A 109 6.44 20.44 7.74
N THR A 110 5.22 20.61 7.24
CA THR A 110 4.77 21.93 6.70
C THR A 110 4.07 22.82 7.71
N ARG A 111 3.35 22.27 8.69
CA ARG A 111 2.52 23.05 9.63
C ARG A 111 3.10 23.12 11.03
N ASN A 112 4.31 22.60 11.19
CA ASN A 112 4.96 22.45 12.48
C ASN A 112 4.11 21.69 13.51
N ASP A 113 3.18 20.84 13.05
CA ASP A 113 2.33 20.06 13.93
C ASP A 113 3.17 19.05 14.73
N SER A 114 2.79 18.83 15.98
CA SER A 114 3.31 17.71 16.76
C SER A 114 2.82 16.38 16.18
N ALA A 115 3.48 15.27 16.54
CA ALA A 115 3.03 13.93 16.13
C ALA A 115 1.57 13.66 16.55
N LEU A 116 1.15 14.15 17.73
CA LEU A 116 -0.23 14.04 18.19
C LEU A 116 -1.20 14.84 17.33
N GLN A 117 -0.86 16.09 16.99
CA GLN A 117 -1.71 16.93 16.14
C GLN A 117 -1.85 16.30 14.75
N ALA A 118 -0.75 15.83 14.14
CA ALA A 118 -0.78 15.18 12.85
C ALA A 118 -1.62 13.88 12.86
N ALA A 119 -1.59 13.11 13.95
CA ALA A 119 -2.47 11.96 14.13
C ALA A 119 -3.95 12.37 14.23
N VAL A 120 -4.27 13.46 14.94
CA VAL A 120 -5.63 14.02 14.99
C VAL A 120 -6.09 14.47 13.60
N ARG A 121 -5.19 15.03 12.78
CA ARG A 121 -5.50 15.42 11.41
C ARG A 121 -5.82 14.25 10.48
N LEU A 122 -5.42 13.02 10.84
CA LEU A 122 -5.74 11.81 10.09
C LEU A 122 -7.15 11.27 10.40
N LEU A 123 -7.79 11.69 11.50
CA LEU A 123 -9.10 11.19 11.90
C LEU A 123 -10.18 11.32 10.80
N PRO A 124 -10.30 12.42 10.04
CA PRO A 124 -11.26 12.51 8.94
C PRO A 124 -11.08 11.36 7.93
N PHE A 125 -9.84 11.10 7.50
CA PHE A 125 -9.56 9.98 6.60
C PHE A 125 -10.06 8.65 7.19
N ILE A 126 -9.75 8.35 8.45
CA ILE A 126 -10.12 7.09 9.10
C ILE A 126 -11.64 6.96 9.22
N VAL A 127 -12.33 8.01 9.67
CA VAL A 127 -13.78 8.01 9.87
C VAL A 127 -14.51 7.78 8.55
N PHE A 128 -14.16 8.54 7.50
CA PHE A 128 -14.78 8.38 6.19
C PHE A 128 -14.41 7.05 5.54
N PHE A 129 -13.17 6.59 5.69
CA PHE A 129 -12.75 5.28 5.21
C PHE A 129 -13.61 4.17 5.80
N ILE A 130 -13.75 4.12 7.13
CA ILE A 130 -14.59 3.12 7.82
C ILE A 130 -16.04 3.24 7.37
N PHE A 131 -16.57 4.47 7.26
CA PHE A 131 -17.92 4.71 6.78
C PHE A 131 -18.14 4.10 5.38
N PHE A 132 -17.24 4.36 4.42
CA PHE A 132 -17.38 3.81 3.06
C PHE A 132 -17.16 2.31 2.99
N VAL A 133 -16.31 1.73 3.86
CA VAL A 133 -16.19 0.28 4.02
C VAL A 133 -17.52 -0.34 4.47
N MET A 134 -18.18 0.26 5.47
CA MET A 134 -19.46 -0.21 5.98
C MET A 134 -20.58 -0.06 4.95
N VAL A 135 -20.64 1.10 4.27
CA VAL A 135 -21.60 1.35 3.18
C VAL A 135 -21.42 0.29 2.10
N ALA A 136 -20.20 0.05 1.65
CA ALA A 136 -19.94 -0.93 0.59
C ALA A 136 -20.31 -2.35 1.00
N GLY A 137 -20.04 -2.76 2.24
CA GLY A 137 -20.43 -4.07 2.75
C GLY A 137 -21.94 -4.24 2.88
N GLY A 138 -22.65 -3.20 3.35
CA GLY A 138 -24.11 -3.22 3.49
C GLY A 138 -24.85 -3.13 2.15
N SER A 139 -24.32 -2.39 1.17
CA SER A 139 -24.95 -2.21 -0.13
C SER A 139 -24.60 -3.31 -1.15
N LEU A 140 -23.51 -4.05 -0.96
CA LEU A 140 -23.07 -5.09 -1.89
C LEU A 140 -24.14 -6.17 -2.16
N PRO A 141 -24.85 -6.73 -1.15
CA PRO A 141 -25.90 -7.73 -1.39
C PRO A 141 -27.10 -7.20 -2.18
N VAL A 142 -27.38 -5.89 -2.08
CA VAL A 142 -28.51 -5.24 -2.76
C VAL A 142 -28.14 -4.88 -4.20
N VAL A 143 -26.95 -4.29 -4.41
CA VAL A 143 -26.46 -3.88 -5.74
C VAL A 143 -26.07 -5.09 -6.59
N GLN A 144 -25.56 -6.16 -5.96
CA GLN A 144 -25.13 -7.43 -6.56
C GLN A 144 -24.05 -7.30 -7.64
N ARG A 145 -23.53 -6.10 -7.91
CA ARG A 145 -22.51 -5.83 -8.94
C ARG A 145 -21.27 -5.24 -8.28
N TYR A 146 -20.29 -6.10 -8.02
CA TYR A 146 -19.08 -5.70 -7.30
C TYR A 146 -18.16 -4.79 -8.13
N ASN A 147 -18.09 -4.98 -9.44
CA ASN A 147 -17.24 -4.21 -10.34
C ASN A 147 -17.47 -2.68 -10.23
N LEU A 148 -18.70 -2.25 -9.96
CA LEU A 148 -19.04 -0.83 -9.74
C LEU A 148 -18.28 -0.22 -8.56
N TYR A 149 -18.08 -0.96 -7.47
CA TYR A 149 -17.33 -0.49 -6.29
C TYR A 149 -15.84 -0.29 -6.62
N TYR A 150 -15.27 -1.14 -7.47
CA TYR A 150 -13.88 -1.00 -7.92
C TYR A 150 -13.71 0.15 -8.92
N ILE A 151 -14.67 0.34 -9.83
CA ILE A 151 -14.66 1.46 -10.79
C ILE A 151 -14.80 2.80 -10.07
N LEU A 152 -15.84 2.95 -9.23
CA LEU A 152 -16.04 4.17 -8.45
C LEU A 152 -14.88 4.38 -7.47
N GLY A 153 -14.42 3.30 -6.84
CA GLY A 153 -13.26 3.31 -5.96
C GLY A 153 -12.02 3.88 -6.65
N GLY A 154 -11.66 3.29 -7.79
CA GLY A 154 -10.52 3.73 -8.60
C GLY A 154 -10.63 5.18 -9.06
N ALA A 155 -11.79 5.61 -9.57
CA ALA A 155 -12.01 6.99 -10.00
C ALA A 155 -11.80 8.00 -8.86
N LEU A 156 -12.31 7.69 -7.67
CA LEU A 156 -12.16 8.52 -6.48
C LEU A 156 -10.70 8.56 -5.99
N VAL A 157 -10.00 7.42 -5.96
CA VAL A 157 -8.56 7.36 -5.60
C VAL A 157 -7.71 8.14 -6.60
N VAL A 158 -7.95 8.01 -7.91
CA VAL A 158 -7.24 8.79 -8.94
C VAL A 158 -7.45 10.29 -8.70
N THR A 159 -8.71 10.69 -8.49
CA THR A 159 -9.07 12.11 -8.30
C THR A 159 -8.43 12.67 -7.04
N GLY A 160 -8.60 12.00 -5.90
CA GLY A 160 -8.01 12.42 -4.62
C GLY A 160 -6.48 12.40 -4.66
N GLY A 161 -5.89 11.35 -5.25
CA GLY A 161 -4.45 11.23 -5.44
C GLY A 161 -3.86 12.31 -6.35
N ALA A 162 -4.54 12.67 -7.43
CA ALA A 162 -4.11 13.73 -8.34
C ALA A 162 -4.20 15.12 -7.69
N LEU A 163 -5.24 15.36 -6.89
CA LEU A 163 -5.38 16.57 -6.09
C LEU A 163 -4.29 16.66 -5.02
N LEU A 164 -3.98 15.56 -4.33
CA LEU A 164 -2.84 15.47 -3.41
C LEU A 164 -1.49 15.63 -4.10
N PHE A 165 -1.35 15.17 -5.35
CA PHE A 165 -0.14 15.36 -6.15
C PHE A 165 0.05 16.80 -6.65
N THR A 166 -1.01 17.61 -6.68
CA THR A 166 -0.99 19.00 -7.16
C THR A 166 -1.04 20.04 -6.06
N ILE A 167 -0.95 19.63 -4.79
CA ILE A 167 -0.89 20.56 -3.66
C ILE A 167 0.30 21.50 -3.76
N THR A 168 0.07 22.75 -3.38
CA THR A 168 1.10 23.77 -3.17
C THR A 168 1.22 24.12 -1.68
N PRO A 169 2.30 24.77 -1.23
CA PRO A 169 2.46 25.15 0.18
C PRO A 169 1.30 26.00 0.74
N GLU A 170 0.64 26.76 -0.13
CA GLU A 170 -0.49 27.67 0.19
C GLU A 170 -1.83 26.92 0.28
N THR A 171 -1.87 25.64 -0.07
CA THR A 171 -3.10 24.85 -0.04
C THR A 171 -3.68 24.83 1.37
N SER A 172 -4.92 25.29 1.53
CA SER A 172 -5.60 25.29 2.83
C SER A 172 -5.77 23.88 3.38
N VAL A 173 -5.66 23.70 4.69
CA VAL A 173 -5.86 22.40 5.37
C VAL A 173 -7.21 21.76 5.02
N ALA A 174 -8.27 22.56 4.90
CA ALA A 174 -9.60 22.07 4.53
C ALA A 174 -9.65 21.41 3.15
N ARG A 175 -8.88 21.91 2.17
CA ARG A 175 -8.75 21.27 0.85
C ARG A 175 -8.04 19.93 0.95
N ILE A 176 -6.98 19.84 1.75
CA ILE A 176 -6.25 18.59 1.97
C ILE A 176 -7.19 17.54 2.58
N TYR A 177 -8.00 17.90 3.60
CA TYR A 177 -9.03 17.01 4.13
C TYR A 177 -10.05 16.57 3.08
N GLY A 178 -10.51 17.48 2.22
CA GLY A 178 -11.39 17.11 1.11
C GLY A 178 -10.75 16.07 0.18
N TYR A 179 -9.46 16.22 -0.13
CA TYR A 179 -8.74 15.28 -1.00
C TYR A 179 -8.53 13.92 -0.33
N GLU A 180 -8.19 13.92 0.96
CA GLU A 180 -8.10 12.71 1.77
C GLU A 180 -9.42 11.94 1.84
N ILE A 181 -10.55 12.65 1.99
CA ILE A 181 -11.88 12.02 2.01
C ILE A 181 -12.19 11.34 0.67
N LEU A 182 -11.77 11.92 -0.46
CA LEU A 182 -11.91 11.27 -1.76
C LEU A 182 -11.10 9.97 -1.83
N VAL A 183 -9.85 9.98 -1.35
CA VAL A 183 -9.03 8.76 -1.29
C VAL A 183 -9.62 7.74 -0.31
N ALA A 184 -10.10 8.18 0.85
CA ALA A 184 -10.74 7.35 1.86
C ALA A 184 -11.99 6.66 1.31
N ALA A 185 -12.84 7.41 0.59
CA ALA A 185 -14.00 6.85 -0.08
C ALA A 185 -13.59 5.86 -1.16
N GLY A 186 -12.65 6.25 -2.02
CA GLY A 186 -12.22 5.43 -3.14
C GLY A 186 -11.58 4.10 -2.73
N ALA A 187 -10.72 4.14 -1.71
CA ALA A 187 -10.09 2.96 -1.17
C ALA A 187 -11.01 2.19 -0.20
N GLY A 188 -11.98 2.83 0.45
CA GLY A 188 -12.90 2.15 1.37
C GLY A 188 -13.86 1.21 0.67
N LEU A 189 -14.38 1.60 -0.51
CA LEU A 189 -15.40 0.85 -1.24
C LEU A 189 -14.99 -0.61 -1.58
N PRO A 190 -13.81 -0.88 -2.17
CA PRO A 190 -13.39 -2.26 -2.46
C PRO A 190 -12.71 -2.98 -1.28
N PHE A 191 -12.35 -2.27 -0.20
CA PHE A 191 -11.39 -2.73 0.81
C PHE A 191 -11.77 -4.09 1.43
N GLN A 192 -12.99 -4.20 1.96
CA GLN A 192 -13.48 -5.43 2.59
C GLN A 192 -14.32 -6.30 1.67
N ASN A 193 -14.89 -5.71 0.60
CA ASN A 193 -15.71 -6.45 -0.35
C ASN A 193 -14.94 -7.58 -1.04
N GLY A 194 -13.63 -7.43 -1.24
CA GLY A 194 -12.78 -8.48 -1.80
C GLY A 194 -12.89 -9.82 -1.08
N TYR A 195 -13.05 -9.82 0.25
CA TYR A 195 -13.23 -11.05 1.04
C TYR A 195 -14.55 -11.76 0.73
N ALA A 196 -15.65 -11.01 0.75
CA ALA A 196 -16.98 -11.55 0.46
C ALA A 196 -17.08 -12.05 -0.98
N ILE A 197 -16.54 -11.28 -1.93
CA ILE A 197 -16.53 -11.64 -3.35
C ILE A 197 -15.70 -12.90 -3.57
N ALA A 198 -14.48 -12.96 -3.03
CA ALA A 198 -13.62 -14.12 -3.19
C ALA A 198 -14.25 -15.39 -2.62
N ALA A 199 -14.86 -15.33 -1.43
CA ALA A 199 -15.55 -16.46 -0.83
C ALA A 199 -16.81 -16.89 -1.60
N SER A 200 -17.49 -15.96 -2.28
CA SER A 200 -18.67 -16.27 -3.12
C SER A 200 -18.30 -16.91 -4.46
N LYS A 201 -17.09 -16.69 -4.96
CA LYS A 201 -16.63 -17.12 -6.29
C LYS A 201 -15.98 -18.50 -6.34
N VAL A 202 -15.87 -19.17 -5.18
CA VAL A 202 -15.18 -20.45 -5.04
C VAL A 202 -16.08 -21.50 -4.39
N ALA A 203 -15.74 -22.77 -4.57
CA ALA A 203 -16.40 -23.87 -3.87
C ALA A 203 -16.26 -23.72 -2.35
N LYS A 204 -17.21 -24.28 -1.57
CA LYS A 204 -17.23 -24.17 -0.10
C LYS A 204 -15.88 -24.56 0.55
N GLN A 205 -15.23 -25.59 0.01
CA GLN A 205 -13.92 -26.08 0.45
C GLN A 205 -12.76 -25.09 0.25
N ASP A 206 -12.82 -24.24 -0.77
CA ASP A 206 -11.75 -23.31 -1.13
C ASP A 206 -11.92 -21.91 -0.52
N ARG A 207 -13.02 -21.67 0.21
CA ARG A 207 -13.35 -20.35 0.77
C ARG A 207 -12.27 -19.81 1.71
N ALA A 208 -11.74 -20.68 2.58
CA ALA A 208 -10.68 -20.30 3.50
C ALA A 208 -9.41 -19.88 2.75
N SER A 209 -9.02 -20.64 1.71
CA SER A 209 -7.87 -20.33 0.87
C SER A 209 -8.08 -19.04 0.06
N ALA A 210 -9.30 -18.79 -0.45
CA ALA A 210 -9.63 -17.55 -1.14
C ALA A 210 -9.52 -16.33 -0.23
N ILE A 211 -10.01 -16.43 1.02
CA ILE A 211 -9.84 -15.39 2.05
C ILE A 211 -8.36 -15.17 2.37
N GLY A 212 -7.59 -16.24 2.52
CA GLY A 212 -6.14 -16.17 2.73
C GLY A 212 -5.42 -15.42 1.60
N LEU A 213 -5.77 -15.72 0.35
CA LEU A 213 -5.22 -15.04 -0.83
C LEU A 213 -5.53 -13.53 -0.81
N ILE A 214 -6.77 -13.15 -0.49
CA ILE A 214 -7.15 -11.74 -0.34
C ILE A 214 -6.41 -11.08 0.83
N ASN A 215 -6.19 -11.79 1.92
CA ASN A 215 -5.43 -11.27 3.06
C ASN A 215 -3.96 -11.02 2.72
N VAL A 216 -3.31 -11.94 2.00
CA VAL A 216 -1.95 -11.74 1.47
C VAL A 216 -1.92 -10.55 0.51
N ALA A 217 -2.91 -10.42 -0.37
CA ALA A 217 -3.01 -9.27 -1.27
C ALA A 217 -3.22 -7.95 -0.51
N GLN A 218 -4.04 -7.93 0.54
CA GLN A 218 -4.34 -6.73 1.32
C GLN A 218 -3.15 -6.32 2.19
N ILE A 219 -2.78 -7.14 3.18
CA ILE A 219 -1.76 -6.79 4.18
C ILE A 219 -0.36 -6.80 3.55
N GLY A 220 -0.09 -7.78 2.68
CA GLY A 220 1.20 -7.89 1.99
C GLY A 220 1.48 -6.65 1.14
N PHE A 221 0.56 -6.23 0.27
CA PHE A 221 0.78 -5.03 -0.54
C PHE A 221 0.74 -3.75 0.27
N MET A 222 0.00 -3.70 1.38
CA MET A 222 0.06 -2.57 2.30
C MET A 222 1.50 -2.34 2.80
N ALA A 223 2.20 -3.41 3.18
CA ALA A 223 3.58 -3.33 3.65
C ALA A 223 4.59 -3.10 2.49
N LEU A 224 4.43 -3.79 1.35
CA LEU A 224 5.32 -3.61 0.19
C LEU A 224 5.23 -2.19 -0.38
N SER A 225 4.02 -1.65 -0.47
CA SER A 225 3.81 -0.29 -0.97
C SER A 225 4.40 0.76 -0.05
N LEU A 226 4.32 0.57 1.27
CA LEU A 226 4.95 1.48 2.22
C LEU A 226 6.48 1.44 2.12
N ALA A 227 7.08 0.25 1.94
CA ALA A 227 8.51 0.13 1.68
C ALA A 227 8.92 0.82 0.37
N ALA A 228 8.14 0.65 -0.70
CA ALA A 228 8.39 1.32 -1.98
C ALA A 228 8.22 2.85 -1.89
N ALA A 229 7.17 3.33 -1.23
CA ALA A 229 6.96 4.74 -0.97
C ALA A 229 8.08 5.33 -0.11
N GLY A 230 8.54 4.57 0.89
CA GLY A 230 9.69 4.89 1.74
C GLY A 230 10.96 5.04 0.92
N ALA A 231 11.26 4.07 0.05
CA ALA A 231 12.38 4.12 -0.87
C ALA A 231 12.32 5.36 -1.78
N LEU A 232 11.15 5.65 -2.36
CA LEU A 232 10.94 6.84 -3.20
C LEU A 232 11.15 8.13 -2.40
N PHE A 233 10.56 8.23 -1.21
CA PHE A 233 10.71 9.39 -0.34
C PHE A 233 12.16 9.62 0.06
N GLN A 234 12.89 8.58 0.46
CA GLN A 234 14.28 8.69 0.88
C GLN A 234 15.20 9.06 -0.28
N ASN A 235 15.06 8.41 -1.44
CA ASN A 235 15.94 8.63 -2.58
C ASN A 235 15.66 9.99 -3.26
N LEU A 236 14.39 10.29 -3.56
CA LEU A 236 14.01 11.56 -4.18
C LEU A 236 14.14 12.73 -3.21
N GLY A 237 13.86 12.50 -1.93
CA GLY A 237 14.01 13.51 -0.88
C GLY A 237 15.46 13.89 -0.66
N TYR A 238 16.36 12.91 -0.67
CA TYR A 238 17.79 13.17 -0.54
C TYR A 238 18.30 14.01 -1.71
N GLN A 239 17.95 13.64 -2.96
CA GLN A 239 18.29 14.43 -4.13
C GLN A 239 17.70 15.85 -4.06
N SER A 240 16.41 15.96 -3.75
CA SER A 240 15.73 17.26 -3.66
C SER A 240 16.33 18.18 -2.59
N LEU A 241 16.68 17.63 -1.42
CA LEU A 241 17.32 18.38 -0.34
C LEU A 241 18.76 18.75 -0.69
N ARG A 242 19.54 17.82 -1.26
CA ARG A 242 20.92 18.08 -1.67
C ARG A 242 21.01 19.19 -2.70
N ASP A 243 20.13 19.17 -3.69
CA ASP A 243 20.08 20.19 -4.75
C ASP A 243 19.63 21.54 -4.17
N ALA A 244 18.62 21.53 -3.30
CA ALA A 244 18.08 22.76 -2.69
C ALA A 244 19.05 23.41 -1.68
N LEU A 245 19.88 22.62 -1.01
CA LEU A 245 20.86 23.07 -0.01
C LEU A 245 22.29 23.13 -0.54
N ALA A 246 22.49 23.07 -1.86
CA ALA A 246 23.81 23.02 -2.48
C ALA A 246 24.73 24.17 -2.02
N ASP A 247 24.17 25.37 -1.87
CA ASP A 247 24.90 26.58 -1.45
C ASP A 247 25.39 26.50 0.00
N PHE A 248 24.73 25.70 0.85
CA PHE A 248 25.04 25.58 2.28
C PHE A 248 26.04 24.45 2.60
N HIS A 249 26.36 23.59 1.62
CA HIS A 249 27.40 22.55 1.74
C HIS A 249 27.27 21.61 2.95
N PHE A 250 26.04 21.21 3.30
CA PHE A 250 25.81 20.24 4.37
C PHE A 250 26.34 18.84 4.00
N PRO A 251 26.90 18.09 4.96
CA PRO A 251 27.31 16.71 4.71
C PRO A 251 26.10 15.78 4.52
N ASP A 252 26.31 14.69 3.77
CA ASP A 252 25.24 13.80 3.31
C ASP A 252 24.43 13.16 4.45
N ASP A 253 25.06 12.89 5.59
CA ASP A 253 24.41 12.36 6.79
C ASP A 253 23.40 13.35 7.39
N TYR A 254 23.69 14.65 7.33
CA TYR A 254 22.79 15.71 7.79
C TYR A 254 21.57 15.81 6.86
N VAL A 255 21.80 15.75 5.55
CA VAL A 255 20.73 15.75 4.54
C VAL A 255 19.82 14.54 4.69
N ARG A 256 20.38 13.33 4.89
CA ARG A 256 19.59 12.12 5.09
C ARG A 256 18.82 12.12 6.41
N SER A 257 19.44 12.60 7.49
CA SER A 257 18.76 12.69 8.80
C SER A 257 17.57 13.65 8.77
N ALA A 258 17.55 14.66 7.90
CA ALA A 258 16.40 15.55 7.75
C ALA A 258 15.14 14.83 7.26
N LEU A 259 15.29 13.78 6.45
CA LEU A 259 14.17 12.93 6.00
C LEU A 259 13.67 12.00 7.11
N ALA A 260 14.52 11.66 8.07
CA ALA A 260 14.14 10.86 9.23
C ALA A 260 13.39 11.68 10.30
N GLY A 261 13.47 13.01 10.24
CA GLY A 261 12.66 13.91 11.07
C GLY A 261 13.38 15.19 11.50
N LYS A 262 12.66 15.98 12.31
CA LYS A 262 13.10 17.32 12.76
C LYS A 262 14.24 17.34 13.79
N ILE A 263 14.76 16.18 14.17
CA ILE A 263 15.90 16.08 15.09
C ILE A 263 17.21 16.43 14.37
N SER A 264 17.19 16.40 13.03
CA SER A 264 18.33 16.76 12.18
C SER A 264 18.88 18.17 12.47
N PRO A 265 20.21 18.36 12.40
CA PRO A 265 20.84 19.67 12.51
C PRO A 265 20.28 20.71 11.52
N ILE A 266 19.77 20.29 10.36
CA ILE A 266 19.18 21.19 9.35
C ILE A 266 17.96 21.91 9.93
N PHE A 267 17.09 21.21 10.67
CA PHE A 267 15.91 21.81 11.32
C PHE A 267 16.23 22.56 12.62
N LYS A 268 17.44 22.41 13.14
CA LYS A 268 17.94 23.15 14.30
C LYS A 268 18.86 24.31 13.91
N SER A 269 19.03 24.55 12.61
CA SER A 269 19.80 25.68 12.10
C SER A 269 19.23 26.98 12.65
N ALA A 270 20.11 27.93 13.00
CA ALA A 270 19.70 29.28 13.37
C ALA A 270 19.21 30.09 12.15
N ASP A 271 19.54 29.63 10.94
CA ASP A 271 19.13 30.24 9.68
C ASP A 271 17.74 29.74 9.26
N SER A 272 16.76 30.64 9.25
CA SER A 272 15.39 30.37 8.83
C SER A 272 15.29 29.97 7.36
N ASP A 273 16.18 30.47 6.50
CA ASP A 273 16.13 30.20 5.07
C ASP A 273 16.49 28.73 4.79
N VAL A 274 17.46 28.17 5.51
CA VAL A 274 17.82 26.74 5.45
C VAL A 274 16.62 25.87 5.81
N VAL A 275 15.92 26.22 6.88
CA VAL A 275 14.74 25.47 7.35
C VAL A 275 13.62 25.54 6.32
N ASP A 276 13.30 26.72 5.79
CA ASP A 276 12.23 26.91 4.83
C ASP A 276 12.51 26.23 3.48
N VAL A 277 13.76 26.24 3.03
CA VAL A 277 14.20 25.52 1.83
C VAL A 277 14.07 24.01 2.05
N ALA A 278 14.50 23.50 3.20
CA ALA A 278 14.38 22.08 3.54
C ALA A 278 12.91 21.62 3.63
N VAL A 279 12.03 22.41 4.28
CA VAL A 279 10.59 22.12 4.36
C VAL A 279 9.98 22.08 2.96
N ARG A 280 10.31 23.03 2.09
CA ARG A 280 9.81 23.06 0.70
C ARG A 280 10.30 21.88 -0.12
N ALA A 281 11.56 21.47 0.03
CA ALA A 281 12.10 20.28 -0.64
C ALA A 281 11.35 19.01 -0.19
N ILE A 282 11.20 18.80 1.12
CA ILE A 282 10.47 17.63 1.67
C ILE A 282 9.01 17.65 1.24
N PHE A 283 8.34 18.80 1.30
CA PHE A 283 6.98 18.97 0.80
C PHE A 283 6.84 18.50 -0.65
N ASN A 284 7.74 18.96 -1.53
CA ASN A 284 7.76 18.55 -2.93
C ASN A 284 8.01 17.04 -3.10
N THR A 285 8.84 16.43 -2.25
CA THR A 285 9.03 14.99 -2.25
C THR A 285 7.76 14.24 -1.85
N ILE A 286 7.10 14.63 -0.75
CA ILE A 286 5.85 14.00 -0.30
C ILE A 286 4.78 14.13 -1.38
N ARG A 287 4.67 15.30 -2.00
CA ARG A 287 3.77 15.53 -3.15
C ARG A 287 4.02 14.53 -4.28
N ARG A 288 5.28 14.24 -4.62
CA ARG A 288 5.63 13.24 -5.64
C ARG A 288 5.26 11.81 -5.22
N VAL A 289 5.39 11.47 -3.93
CA VAL A 289 4.98 10.17 -3.40
C VAL A 289 3.47 9.94 -3.57
N PHE A 290 2.64 10.97 -3.46
CA PHE A 290 1.20 10.86 -3.77
C PHE A 290 0.92 10.51 -5.24
N GLY A 291 1.90 10.61 -6.15
CA GLY A 291 1.79 10.07 -7.51
C GLY A 291 1.52 8.55 -7.53
N MET A 292 1.95 7.81 -6.49
CA MET A 292 1.61 6.39 -6.33
C MET A 292 0.10 6.18 -6.21
N LEU A 293 -0.64 7.11 -5.57
CA LEU A 293 -2.11 7.03 -5.46
C LEU A 293 -2.77 7.13 -6.83
N VAL A 294 -2.26 7.99 -7.71
CA VAL A 294 -2.77 8.10 -9.08
C VAL A 294 -2.55 6.78 -9.83
N GLY A 295 -1.36 6.19 -9.71
CA GLY A 295 -1.04 4.90 -10.31
C GLY A 295 -1.93 3.77 -9.80
N THR A 296 -2.07 3.63 -8.49
CA THR A 296 -2.90 2.56 -7.91
C THR A 296 -4.39 2.76 -8.15
N GLY A 297 -4.87 4.00 -8.10
CA GLY A 297 -6.25 4.35 -8.47
C GLY A 297 -6.55 4.00 -9.93
N ALA A 298 -5.61 4.26 -10.85
CA ALA A 298 -5.79 3.94 -12.27
C ALA A 298 -5.83 2.42 -12.49
N VAL A 299 -4.94 1.67 -11.84
CA VAL A 299 -4.98 0.19 -11.88
C VAL A 299 -6.28 -0.34 -11.27
N LEU A 300 -6.76 0.25 -10.17
CA LEU A 300 -8.02 -0.11 -9.54
C LEU A 300 -9.21 0.16 -10.47
N LEU A 301 -9.24 1.32 -11.13
CA LEU A 301 -10.28 1.73 -12.08
C LEU A 301 -10.30 0.80 -13.31
N VAL A 302 -9.15 0.60 -13.94
CA VAL A 302 -9.00 -0.28 -15.11
C VAL A 302 -9.31 -1.73 -14.72
N GLY A 303 -8.84 -2.18 -13.55
CA GLY A 303 -9.14 -3.48 -13.00
C GLY A 303 -10.65 -3.68 -12.81
N GLY A 304 -11.35 -2.69 -12.26
CA GLY A 304 -12.81 -2.68 -12.13
C GLY A 304 -13.54 -2.75 -13.48
N LEU A 305 -13.07 -2.02 -14.50
CA LEU A 305 -13.64 -2.08 -15.86
C LEU A 305 -13.45 -3.45 -16.52
N LEU A 306 -12.32 -4.11 -16.22
CA LEU A 306 -11.98 -5.44 -16.73
C LEU A 306 -12.63 -6.57 -15.93
N MET A 307 -13.27 -6.29 -14.79
CA MET A 307 -14.00 -7.31 -14.04
C MET A 307 -15.24 -7.78 -14.82
N PRO A 308 -15.62 -9.06 -14.69
CA PRO A 308 -16.88 -9.55 -15.25
C PRO A 308 -18.08 -8.72 -14.79
N TRP A 309 -18.92 -8.30 -15.74
CA TRP A 309 -20.15 -7.52 -15.50
C TRP A 309 -21.32 -8.42 -15.12
N GLU A 310 -21.09 -9.27 -14.13
CA GLU A 310 -22.04 -10.28 -13.66
C GLU A 310 -22.70 -9.84 -12.35
N LYS A 311 -23.91 -10.35 -12.10
CA LYS A 311 -24.51 -10.27 -10.77
C LYS A 311 -23.92 -11.38 -9.91
N VAL A 312 -23.56 -11.06 -8.69
CA VAL A 312 -23.14 -12.04 -7.68
C VAL A 312 -24.29 -12.21 -6.72
N ASP A 313 -24.77 -13.45 -6.63
CA ASP A 313 -25.78 -13.80 -5.65
C ASP A 313 -25.08 -14.09 -4.31
N PHE A 314 -25.47 -13.34 -3.30
CA PHE A 314 -24.98 -13.50 -1.93
C PHE A 314 -26.03 -14.16 -1.03
N ALA A 315 -27.15 -14.63 -1.60
CA ALA A 315 -28.15 -15.39 -0.86
C ALA A 315 -27.52 -16.67 -0.26
N PRO A 316 -27.86 -17.03 0.98
CA PRO A 316 -27.47 -18.33 1.53
C PRO A 316 -28.05 -19.41 0.60
N ALA A 317 -27.17 -20.29 0.10
CA ALA A 317 -27.62 -21.48 -0.63
C ALA A 317 -28.62 -22.22 0.25
N ALA A 318 -29.79 -22.55 -0.28
CA ALA A 318 -30.78 -23.36 0.41
C ALA A 318 -30.09 -24.59 1.01
N GLU A 319 -30.29 -24.83 2.30
CA GLU A 319 -29.87 -26.06 2.96
C GLU A 319 -30.74 -27.19 2.39
N ASP A 320 -30.22 -27.89 1.39
CA ASP A 320 -30.71 -29.20 0.95
C ASP A 320 -29.98 -30.32 1.72
#